data_AF-A0A7S2S7G2-F1
#
_entry.id   AF-A0A7S2S7G2-F1
#
_cell.length_a   1.000
_cell.length_b   1.000
_cell.length_c   1.000
_cell.angle_alpha   90.00
_cell.angle_beta   90.00
_cell.angle_gamma   90.00
#
_symmetry.space_group_name_H-M   'P 1'
#
loop_
_entity.id
_entity.type
_entity.pdbx_description
1 polymer ?
#
loop_
_entity_poly.entity_id
_entity_poly.type
_entity_poly.pdbx_seq_one_letter_code
_entity_poly.pdbx_strand_id
1 'polypeptide(L)'
;LDAAARRLEGCKETLKKLQDTFNAKLKEKASIEDGAKTLQKKMTQASSLINGLAGERKRWAEDKAKFAEQKRKLVGDVAISCAFVSYCGAFNQEFRGEIVQRRLVREAVALGVPVSSQVDPISFLVDVGTIGDWNVDGLPSDPLSLQNGILVTQSSRYPLLIDPQGQAMNWIFRKEKR
;
A
#
# COMPACT_ATOMS: atom_id res chain seq x y z
N LEU A 1 26.86 42.68 -76.40
CA LEU A 1 27.24 41.42 -75.73
C LEU A 1 27.59 41.65 -74.26
N ASP A 2 28.42 42.65 -73.95
CA ASP A 2 28.89 42.95 -72.59
C ASP A 2 27.81 43.38 -71.57
N ALA A 3 26.83 44.19 -72.02
CA ALA A 3 25.70 44.61 -71.17
C ALA A 3 24.72 43.48 -70.84
N ALA A 4 24.58 42.48 -71.74
CA ALA A 4 23.77 41.30 -71.50
C ALA A 4 24.45 40.34 -70.54
N ALA A 5 25.79 40.22 -70.61
CA ALA A 5 26.59 39.43 -69.68
C ALA A 5 26.48 39.96 -68.24
N ARG A 6 26.62 41.28 -68.02
CA ARG A 6 26.48 41.89 -66.68
C ARG A 6 25.08 41.72 -66.08
N ARG A 7 24.02 41.82 -66.89
CA ARG A 7 22.65 41.54 -66.44
C ARG A 7 22.47 40.09 -66.03
N LEU A 8 23.05 39.16 -66.79
CA LEU A 8 23.00 37.73 -66.53
C LEU A 8 23.77 37.37 -65.24
N GLU A 9 24.87 38.06 -64.97
CA GLU A 9 25.70 37.90 -63.78
C GLU A 9 25.03 38.45 -62.52
N GLY A 10 24.44 39.65 -62.61
CA GLY A 10 23.62 40.21 -61.52
C GLY A 10 22.39 39.35 -61.19
N CYS A 11 21.76 38.74 -62.21
CA CYS A 11 20.66 37.80 -62.02
C CYS A 11 21.12 36.48 -61.37
N LYS A 12 22.32 35.99 -61.71
CA LYS A 12 22.94 34.82 -61.07
C LYS A 12 23.27 35.08 -59.60
N GLU A 13 23.76 36.28 -59.26
CA GLU A 13 24.05 36.65 -57.87
C GLU A 13 22.78 36.76 -57.02
N THR A 14 21.72 37.39 -57.53
CA THR A 14 20.44 37.43 -56.81
C THR A 14 19.82 36.04 -56.68
N LEU A 15 19.90 35.21 -57.71
CA LEU A 15 19.48 33.80 -57.64
C LEU A 15 20.24 33.03 -56.56
N LYS A 16 21.56 33.21 -56.47
CA LYS A 16 22.40 32.57 -55.46
C LYS A 16 22.04 33.03 -54.04
N LYS A 17 21.87 34.34 -53.82
CA LYS A 17 21.43 34.89 -52.52
C LYS A 17 20.06 34.34 -52.11
N LEU A 18 19.11 34.29 -53.05
CA LEU A 18 17.79 33.70 -52.82
C LEU A 18 17.90 32.22 -52.47
N GLN A 19 18.71 31.45 -53.19
CA GLN A 19 18.96 30.03 -52.92
C GLN A 19 19.56 29.81 -51.52
N ASP A 20 20.53 30.63 -51.12
CA ASP A 20 21.18 30.54 -49.81
C ASP A 20 20.20 30.87 -48.68
N THR A 21 19.40 31.95 -48.84
CA THR A 21 18.34 32.28 -47.86
C THR A 21 17.26 31.21 -47.79
N PHE A 22 16.88 30.62 -48.93
CA PHE A 22 15.90 29.55 -48.98
C PHE A 22 16.40 28.29 -48.25
N ASN A 23 17.66 27.90 -48.49
CA ASN A 23 18.30 26.77 -47.81
C ASN A 23 18.41 27.02 -46.30
N ALA A 24 18.77 28.23 -45.87
CA ALA A 24 18.83 28.59 -44.46
C ALA A 24 17.45 28.49 -43.79
N LYS A 25 16.40 29.00 -44.44
CA LYS A 25 15.01 28.93 -43.95
C LYS A 25 14.46 27.50 -43.94
N LEU A 26 14.83 26.67 -44.92
CA LEU A 26 14.50 25.24 -44.91
C LEU A 26 15.16 24.50 -43.73
N LYS A 27 16.43 24.79 -43.44
CA LYS A 27 17.14 24.20 -42.30
C LYS A 27 16.52 24.62 -40.96
N GLU A 28 16.16 25.90 -40.83
CA GLU A 28 15.47 26.44 -39.65
C GLU A 28 14.10 25.77 -39.47
N LYS A 29 13.31 25.67 -40.56
CA LYS A 29 12.03 24.96 -40.56
C LYS A 29 12.18 23.50 -40.14
N ALA A 30 13.15 22.78 -40.69
CA ALA A 30 13.37 21.37 -40.36
C ALA A 30 13.76 21.18 -38.88
N SER A 31 14.58 22.07 -38.32
CA SER A 31 14.95 22.04 -36.90
C SER A 31 13.74 22.29 -35.98
N ILE A 32 12.87 23.23 -36.34
CA ILE A 32 11.66 23.52 -35.57
C ILE A 32 10.68 22.34 -35.65
N GLU A 33 10.51 21.74 -36.84
CA GLU A 33 9.65 20.57 -37.03
C GLU A 33 10.13 19.36 -36.22
N ASP A 34 11.45 19.10 -36.16
CA ASP A 34 12.00 18.01 -35.35
C ASP A 34 11.83 18.25 -33.85
N GLY A 35 12.05 19.49 -33.40
CA GLY A 35 11.77 19.92 -32.03
C GLY A 35 10.30 19.73 -31.66
N ALA A 36 9.38 20.13 -32.55
CA ALA A 36 7.94 19.96 -32.35
C ALA A 36 7.54 18.47 -32.26
N LYS A 37 8.08 17.62 -33.14
CA LYS A 37 7.83 16.16 -33.09
C LYS A 37 8.34 15.54 -31.80
N THR A 38 9.53 15.95 -31.35
CA THR A 38 10.10 15.45 -30.09
C THR A 38 9.27 15.87 -28.88
N LEU A 39 8.82 17.13 -28.85
CA LEU A 39 7.93 17.62 -27.78
C LEU A 39 6.59 16.87 -27.80
N GLN A 40 6.00 16.65 -28.97
CA GLN A 40 4.76 15.90 -29.11
C GLN A 40 4.91 14.48 -28.57
N LYS A 41 6.00 13.77 -28.90
CA LYS A 41 6.29 12.44 -28.35
C LYS A 41 6.37 12.46 -26.82
N LYS A 42 7.10 13.43 -26.24
CA LYS A 42 7.20 13.59 -24.78
C LYS A 42 5.83 13.87 -24.14
N MET A 43 5.01 14.69 -24.77
CA MET A 43 3.67 15.02 -24.28
C MET A 43 2.74 13.78 -24.29
N THR A 44 2.79 12.97 -25.35
CA THR A 44 2.03 11.72 -25.43
C THR A 44 2.49 10.72 -24.37
N GLN A 45 3.80 10.57 -24.16
CA GLN A 45 4.36 9.71 -23.11
C GLN A 45 3.93 10.17 -21.71
N ALA A 46 4.04 11.47 -21.42
CA ALA A 46 3.60 12.04 -20.15
C ALA A 46 2.09 11.83 -19.92
N SER A 47 1.28 12.05 -20.95
CA SER A 47 -0.18 11.84 -20.86
C SER A 47 -0.53 10.38 -20.62
N SER A 48 0.16 9.46 -21.31
CA SER A 48 0.00 8.01 -21.09
C SER A 48 0.35 7.62 -19.66
N LEU A 49 1.46 8.14 -19.12
CA LEU A 49 1.89 7.88 -17.74
C LEU A 49 0.88 8.44 -16.73
N ILE A 50 0.42 9.68 -16.91
CA ILE A 50 -0.60 10.29 -16.03
C ILE A 50 -1.88 9.46 -16.04
N ASN A 51 -2.33 9.02 -17.21
CA ASN A 51 -3.54 8.20 -17.33
C ASN A 51 -3.35 6.81 -16.72
N GLY A 52 -2.18 6.18 -16.89
CA GLY A 52 -1.83 4.91 -16.26
C GLY A 52 -1.79 5.01 -14.73
N LEU A 53 -1.29 6.12 -14.20
CA LEU A 53 -1.19 6.38 -12.75
C LEU A 53 -2.48 6.95 -12.14
N ALA A 54 -3.46 7.38 -12.94
CA ALA A 54 -4.69 8.00 -12.43
C ALA A 54 -5.46 7.05 -11.49
N GLY A 55 -5.50 5.76 -11.83
CA GLY A 55 -6.08 4.72 -10.97
C GLY A 55 -5.34 4.56 -9.65
N GLU A 56 -4.01 4.60 -9.68
CA GLU A 56 -3.18 4.52 -8.47
C GLU A 56 -3.35 5.73 -7.57
N ARG A 57 -3.41 6.93 -8.16
CA ARG A 57 -3.69 8.17 -7.43
C ARG A 57 -5.01 8.09 -6.68
N LYS A 58 -6.06 7.58 -7.31
CA LYS A 58 -7.36 7.37 -6.64
C LYS A 58 -7.25 6.38 -5.49
N ARG A 59 -6.64 5.22 -5.74
CA ARG A 59 -6.43 4.17 -4.73
C ARG A 59 -5.66 4.69 -3.51
N TRP A 60 -4.52 5.36 -3.72
CA TRP A 60 -3.72 5.92 -2.64
C TRP A 60 -4.44 7.05 -1.90
N ALA A 61 -5.28 7.83 -2.57
CA ALA A 61 -6.10 8.84 -1.91
C ALA A 61 -7.16 8.18 -0.98
N GLU A 62 -7.80 7.12 -1.44
CA GLU A 62 -8.73 6.31 -0.63
C GLU A 62 -8.01 5.64 0.55
N ASP A 63 -6.86 5.03 0.31
CA ASP A 63 -6.06 4.37 1.35
C ASP A 63 -5.56 5.37 2.38
N LYS A 64 -5.13 6.57 1.95
CA LYS A 64 -4.78 7.66 2.86
C LYS A 64 -5.93 8.03 3.79
N ALA A 65 -7.16 8.13 3.26
CA ALA A 65 -8.33 8.42 4.08
C ALA A 65 -8.65 7.29 5.05
N LYS A 66 -8.56 6.03 4.61
CA LYS A 66 -8.74 4.84 5.46
C LYS A 66 -7.70 4.79 6.58
N PHE A 67 -6.43 5.03 6.28
CA PHE A 67 -5.36 5.04 7.29
C PHE A 67 -5.53 6.16 8.31
N ALA A 68 -6.00 7.34 7.89
CA ALA A 68 -6.30 8.42 8.83
C ALA A 68 -7.39 8.01 9.83
N GLU A 69 -8.43 7.33 9.36
CA GLU A 69 -9.51 6.82 10.22
C GLU A 69 -9.05 5.68 11.14
N GLN A 70 -8.26 4.73 10.61
CA GLN A 70 -7.66 3.66 11.41
C GLN A 70 -6.74 4.21 12.49
N LYS A 71 -5.90 5.20 12.17
CA LYS A 71 -5.01 5.85 13.16
C LYS A 71 -5.79 6.46 14.31
N ARG A 72 -6.97 7.04 14.05
CA ARG A 72 -7.83 7.62 15.08
C ARG A 72 -8.39 6.55 16.02
N LYS A 73 -8.80 5.40 15.49
CA LYS A 73 -9.37 4.27 16.24
C LYS A 73 -8.34 3.37 16.91
N LEU A 74 -7.09 3.43 16.45
CA LEU A 74 -6.00 2.56 16.88
C LEU A 74 -5.82 2.54 18.40
N VAL A 75 -5.97 3.69 19.07
CA VAL A 75 -5.80 3.78 20.53
C VAL A 75 -6.82 2.90 21.26
N GLY A 76 -8.09 2.94 20.84
CA GLY A 76 -9.14 2.07 21.40
C GLY A 76 -8.90 0.60 21.08
N ASP A 77 -8.54 0.31 19.82
CA ASP A 77 -8.31 -1.07 19.36
C ASP A 77 -7.12 -1.73 20.09
N VAL A 78 -6.04 -0.97 20.33
CA VAL A 78 -4.89 -1.40 21.15
C VAL A 78 -5.32 -1.64 22.59
N ALA A 79 -6.06 -0.72 23.21
CA ALA A 79 -6.48 -0.86 24.60
C ALA A 79 -7.32 -2.14 24.82
N ILE A 80 -8.25 -2.42 23.91
CA ILE A 80 -9.09 -3.62 23.95
C ILE A 80 -8.27 -4.88 23.72
N SER A 81 -7.35 -4.86 22.76
CA SER A 81 -6.47 -6.00 22.48
C SER A 81 -5.51 -6.30 23.64
N CYS A 82 -5.00 -5.27 24.31
CA CYS A 82 -4.20 -5.42 25.53
C CYS A 82 -5.03 -6.01 26.68
N ALA A 83 -6.29 -5.57 26.84
CA ALA A 83 -7.19 -6.15 27.83
C ALA A 83 -7.50 -7.63 27.53
N PHE A 84 -7.65 -7.99 26.26
CA PHE A 84 -7.78 -9.37 25.83
C PHE A 84 -6.56 -10.21 26.26
N VAL A 85 -5.35 -9.82 25.87
CA VAL A 85 -4.13 -10.57 26.22
C VAL A 85 -3.93 -10.66 27.74
N SER A 86 -4.25 -9.59 28.48
CA SER A 86 -3.99 -9.52 29.92
C SER A 86 -5.01 -10.28 30.78
N TYR A 87 -6.29 -10.31 30.39
CA TYR A 87 -7.37 -10.78 31.26
C TYR A 87 -8.20 -11.92 30.67
N CYS A 88 -8.20 -12.13 29.35
CA CYS A 88 -9.09 -13.08 28.71
C CYS A 88 -8.55 -14.52 28.67
N GLY A 89 -7.33 -14.76 29.17
CA GLY A 89 -6.65 -16.06 29.08
C GLY A 89 -7.43 -17.23 29.68
N ALA A 90 -8.02 -17.05 30.86
CA ALA A 90 -8.72 -18.10 31.59
C ALA A 90 -10.15 -18.41 31.09
N PHE A 91 -10.68 -17.61 30.17
CA PHE A 91 -12.07 -17.73 29.71
C PHE A 91 -12.18 -18.53 28.40
N ASN A 92 -13.36 -19.08 28.14
CA ASN A 92 -13.66 -19.74 26.87
C ASN A 92 -13.97 -18.71 25.75
N GLN A 93 -14.05 -19.18 24.50
CA GLN A 93 -14.28 -18.30 23.34
C GLN A 93 -15.55 -17.44 23.45
N GLU A 94 -16.63 -17.96 24.01
CA GLU A 94 -17.90 -17.25 24.14
C GLU A 94 -17.78 -16.07 25.12
N PHE A 95 -17.23 -16.31 26.31
CA PHE A 95 -16.99 -15.26 27.31
C PHE A 95 -15.98 -14.23 26.81
N ARG A 96 -14.93 -14.66 26.10
CA ARG A 96 -13.97 -13.75 25.45
C ARG A 96 -14.69 -12.80 24.48
N GLY A 97 -15.59 -13.35 23.66
CA GLY A 97 -16.42 -12.56 22.75
C GLY A 97 -17.36 -11.59 23.47
N GLU A 98 -17.99 -12.01 24.58
CA GLU A 98 -18.84 -11.15 25.39
C GLU A 98 -18.05 -9.98 26.00
N ILE A 99 -16.89 -10.26 26.60
CA ILE A 99 -16.04 -9.24 27.23
C ILE A 99 -15.57 -8.23 26.18
N VAL A 100 -14.98 -8.70 25.08
CA VAL A 100 -14.43 -7.81 24.04
C VAL A 100 -15.54 -6.99 23.38
N GLN A 101 -16.58 -7.64 22.83
CA GLN A 101 -17.57 -6.94 22.00
C GLN A 101 -18.67 -6.24 22.81
N ARG A 102 -19.17 -6.87 23.88
CA ARG A 102 -20.35 -6.37 24.60
C ARG A 102 -20.00 -5.49 25.79
N ARG A 103 -18.82 -5.63 26.38
CA ARG A 103 -18.37 -4.78 27.49
C ARG A 103 -17.39 -3.73 26.98
N LEU A 104 -16.18 -4.14 26.59
CA LEU A 104 -15.07 -3.23 26.33
C LEU A 104 -15.32 -2.26 25.17
N VAL A 105 -15.80 -2.76 24.02
CA VAL A 105 -16.12 -1.88 22.87
C VAL A 105 -17.23 -0.90 23.24
N ARG A 106 -18.30 -1.35 23.92
CA ARG A 106 -19.42 -0.47 24.30
C ARG A 106 -18.99 0.60 25.29
N GLU A 107 -18.16 0.23 26.26
CA GLU A 107 -17.65 1.16 27.27
C GLU A 107 -16.69 2.18 26.64
N ALA A 108 -15.80 1.77 25.75
CA ALA A 108 -14.94 2.67 24.99
C ALA A 108 -15.77 3.71 24.21
N VAL A 109 -16.84 3.29 23.53
CA VAL A 109 -17.76 4.20 22.84
C VAL A 109 -18.47 5.15 23.81
N ALA A 110 -18.95 4.66 24.96
CA ALA A 110 -19.61 5.48 25.97
C ALA A 110 -18.68 6.54 26.57
N LEU A 111 -17.38 6.22 26.71
CA LEU A 111 -16.34 7.14 27.16
C LEU A 111 -15.85 8.09 26.06
N GLY A 112 -16.39 7.99 24.84
CA GLY A 112 -15.98 8.82 23.70
C GLY A 112 -14.61 8.44 23.12
N VAL A 113 -14.07 7.26 23.46
CA VAL A 113 -12.82 6.75 22.90
C VAL A 113 -13.11 6.21 21.49
N PRO A 114 -12.41 6.71 20.45
CA PRO A 114 -12.57 6.18 19.11
C PRO A 114 -12.08 4.72 19.06
N VAL A 115 -12.95 3.83 18.59
CA VAL A 115 -12.70 2.39 18.51
C VAL A 115 -13.37 1.83 17.26
N SER A 116 -12.85 0.74 16.74
CA SER A 116 -13.50 -0.02 15.67
C SER A 116 -14.78 -0.68 16.18
N SER A 117 -15.82 -0.73 15.35
CA SER A 117 -17.12 -1.28 15.73
C SER A 117 -17.08 -2.79 16.05
N GLN A 118 -16.12 -3.49 15.47
CA GLN A 118 -15.83 -4.89 15.73
C GLN A 118 -14.32 -5.05 15.78
N VAL A 119 -13.80 -5.26 17.00
CA VAL A 119 -12.37 -5.54 17.21
C VAL A 119 -12.20 -7.06 17.21
N ASP A 120 -11.54 -7.61 16.20
CA ASP A 120 -11.14 -9.02 16.19
C ASP A 120 -9.70 -9.15 16.70
N PRO A 121 -9.47 -9.75 17.88
CA PRO A 121 -8.13 -9.92 18.42
C PRO A 121 -7.20 -10.72 17.50
N ILE A 122 -7.74 -11.63 16.68
CA ILE A 122 -6.93 -12.50 15.82
C ILE A 122 -6.27 -11.66 14.72
N SER A 123 -7.09 -10.98 13.90
CA SER A 123 -6.58 -10.14 12.81
C SER A 123 -5.81 -8.91 13.29
N PHE A 124 -6.02 -8.45 14.52
CA PHE A 124 -5.29 -7.32 15.08
C PHE A 124 -3.90 -7.68 15.62
N LEU A 125 -3.77 -8.82 16.28
CA LEU A 125 -2.53 -9.19 16.99
C LEU A 125 -1.58 -10.07 16.16
N VAL A 126 -2.08 -10.73 15.11
CA VAL A 126 -1.30 -11.72 14.35
C VAL A 126 -1.60 -11.61 12.86
N ASP A 127 -0.54 -11.66 12.06
CA ASP A 127 -0.63 -11.69 10.61
C ASP A 127 -0.89 -13.12 10.06
N VAL A 128 -1.36 -13.19 8.83
CA VAL A 128 -1.70 -14.47 8.17
C VAL A 128 -0.49 -15.39 7.99
N GLY A 129 0.72 -14.83 7.87
CA GLY A 129 1.96 -15.61 7.75
C GLY A 129 2.26 -16.36 9.05
N THR A 130 2.23 -15.65 10.18
CA THR A 130 2.41 -16.27 11.51
C THR A 130 1.35 -17.34 11.80
N ILE A 131 0.08 -17.10 11.43
CA ILE A 131 -0.99 -18.12 11.53
C ILE A 131 -0.63 -19.35 10.68
N GLY A 132 -0.12 -19.15 9.47
CA GLY A 132 0.37 -20.21 8.59
C GLY A 132 1.47 -21.04 9.24
N ASP A 133 2.46 -20.39 9.86
CA ASP A 133 3.54 -21.07 10.58
C ASP A 133 3.00 -21.91 11.75
N TRP A 134 2.07 -21.36 12.55
CA TRP A 134 1.45 -22.12 13.63
C TRP A 134 0.70 -23.35 13.14
N ASN A 135 0.01 -23.26 12.00
CA ASN A 135 -0.68 -24.39 11.39
C ASN A 135 0.31 -25.47 10.95
N VAL A 136 1.45 -25.09 10.38
CA VAL A 136 2.53 -26.02 10.03
C VAL A 136 3.10 -26.71 11.28
N ASP A 137 3.22 -25.97 12.38
CA ASP A 137 3.65 -26.50 13.67
C ASP A 137 2.58 -27.37 14.37
N GLY A 138 1.36 -27.45 13.81
CA GLY A 138 0.29 -28.33 14.27
C GLY A 138 -0.75 -27.67 15.19
N LEU A 139 -0.78 -26.33 15.27
CA LEU A 139 -1.91 -25.61 15.87
C LEU A 139 -3.12 -25.68 14.91
N PRO A 140 -4.32 -26.05 15.36
CA PRO A 140 -5.51 -25.97 14.54
C PRO A 140 -5.87 -24.53 14.17
N SER A 141 -6.50 -24.37 13.00
CA SER A 141 -6.89 -23.06 12.46
C SER A 141 -8.23 -22.54 12.98
N ASP A 142 -8.81 -23.18 14.00
CA ASP A 142 -10.05 -22.71 14.59
C ASP A 142 -9.83 -21.45 15.45
N PRO A 143 -10.83 -20.57 15.61
CA PRO A 143 -10.64 -19.30 16.34
C PRO A 143 -10.19 -19.46 17.79
N LEU A 144 -10.61 -20.53 18.49
CA LEU A 144 -10.21 -20.75 19.89
C LEU A 144 -8.72 -21.12 19.96
N SER A 145 -8.26 -22.03 19.10
CA SER A 145 -6.84 -22.40 19.01
C SER A 145 -5.97 -21.21 18.64
N LEU A 146 -6.39 -20.38 17.67
CA LEU A 146 -5.66 -19.17 17.29
C LEU A 146 -5.61 -18.15 18.43
N GLN A 147 -6.71 -17.92 19.13
CA GLN A 147 -6.74 -17.05 20.32
C GLN A 147 -5.82 -17.58 21.43
N ASN A 148 -5.77 -18.90 21.64
CA ASN A 148 -4.85 -19.49 22.60
C ASN A 148 -3.39 -19.33 22.14
N GLY A 149 -3.10 -19.50 20.86
CA GLY A 149 -1.77 -19.24 20.27
C GLY A 149 -1.33 -17.80 20.49
N ILE A 150 -2.24 -16.83 20.35
CA ILE A 150 -2.01 -15.42 20.68
C ILE A 150 -1.67 -15.25 22.15
N LEU A 151 -2.46 -15.83 23.05
CA LEU A 151 -2.21 -15.73 24.48
C LEU A 151 -0.88 -16.36 24.88
N VAL A 152 -0.43 -17.40 24.18
CA VAL A 152 0.89 -18.00 24.43
C VAL A 152 2.03 -17.12 23.96
N THR A 153 1.90 -16.51 22.78
CA THR A 153 3.00 -15.81 22.10
C THR A 153 3.08 -14.32 22.41
N GLN A 154 1.95 -13.68 22.71
CA GLN A 154 1.86 -12.23 22.95
C GLN A 154 1.77 -11.88 24.44
N SER A 155 1.63 -12.87 25.33
CA SER A 155 1.69 -12.62 26.77
C SER A 155 3.11 -12.25 27.21
N SER A 156 3.21 -11.21 28.04
CA SER A 156 4.50 -10.80 28.62
C SER A 156 5.01 -11.74 29.72
N ARG A 157 4.17 -12.65 30.19
CA ARG A 157 4.48 -13.65 31.24
C ARG A 157 4.33 -15.04 30.66
N TYR A 158 5.07 -15.99 31.22
CA TYR A 158 4.93 -17.41 30.90
C TYR A 158 3.51 -17.90 31.29
N PRO A 159 2.67 -18.28 30.32
CA PRO A 159 1.32 -18.72 30.61
C PRO A 159 1.32 -20.16 31.12
N LEU A 160 0.46 -20.44 32.09
CA LEU A 160 0.15 -21.79 32.52
C LEU A 160 -0.91 -22.37 31.58
N LEU A 161 -0.58 -23.49 30.92
CA LEU A 161 -1.48 -24.15 29.98
C LEU A 161 -2.29 -25.25 30.66
N ILE A 162 -3.61 -25.16 30.53
CA ILE A 162 -4.54 -26.22 30.92
C ILE A 162 -4.88 -27.00 29.66
N ASP A 163 -4.15 -28.08 29.41
CA ASP A 163 -4.20 -28.82 28.14
C ASP A 163 -4.40 -30.33 28.37
N PRO A 164 -5.65 -30.77 28.60
CA PRO A 164 -5.95 -32.19 28.84
C PRO A 164 -5.73 -33.07 27.60
N GLN A 165 -5.69 -32.49 26.40
CA GLN A 165 -5.53 -33.21 25.13
C GLN A 165 -4.08 -33.23 24.62
N GLY A 166 -3.18 -32.48 25.25
CA GLY A 166 -1.77 -32.39 24.84
C GLY A 166 -1.54 -31.62 23.54
N GLN A 167 -2.53 -30.87 23.05
CA GLN A 167 -2.44 -30.12 21.80
C GLN A 167 -1.39 -29.01 21.88
N ALA A 168 -1.43 -28.20 22.94
CA ALA A 168 -0.52 -27.09 23.14
C ALA A 168 0.90 -27.59 23.40
N MET A 169 1.05 -28.69 24.15
CA MET A 169 2.35 -29.33 24.36
C MET A 169 3.00 -29.77 23.04
N ASN A 170 2.24 -30.46 22.18
CA ASN A 170 2.74 -30.93 20.88
C ASN A 170 3.11 -29.76 19.95
N TRP A 171 2.27 -28.71 19.93
CA TRP A 171 2.52 -27.51 19.13
C TRP A 171 3.80 -26.78 19.59
N ILE A 172 3.95 -26.51 20.90
CA ILE A 172 5.13 -25.82 21.44
C ILE A 172 6.39 -26.64 21.16
N PHE A 173 6.35 -27.96 21.35
CA PHE A 173 7.52 -28.81 21.07
C PHE A 173 7.95 -28.74 19.60
N ARG A 174 7.00 -28.71 18.66
CA ARG A 174 7.30 -28.59 17.23
C ARG A 174 7.82 -27.20 16.88
N LYS A 175 7.17 -26.15 17.41
CA LYS A 175 7.53 -24.74 17.21
C LYS A 175 8.95 -24.42 17.70
N GLU A 176 9.33 -24.91 18.87
CA GLU A 176 10.65 -24.62 19.49
C GLU A 176 11.78 -25.55 19.01
N LYS A 177 11.47 -26.60 18.24
CA LYS A 177 12.48 -27.51 17.67
C LYS A 177 13.22 -26.89 16.47
N ARG A 178 12.69 -25.80 15.93
CA ARG A 178 13.19 -25.12 14.73
C ARG A 178 14.18 -24.03 15.08
#